data_AF-A0A3A0B1J5-F1
#
_entry.id   AF-A0A3A0B1J5-F1
#
_cell.length_a   1.000
_cell.length_b   1.000
_cell.length_c   1.000
_cell.angle_alpha   90.00
_cell.angle_beta   90.00
_cell.angle_gamma   90.00
#
_symmetry.space_group_name_H-M   'P 1'
#
loop_
_entity.id
_entity.type
_entity.pdbx_description
1 polymer ?
#
loop_
_entity_poly.entity_id
_entity_poly.type
_entity_poly.pdbx_seq_one_letter_code
_entity_poly.pdbx_strand_id
1 'polypeptide(L)'
;MGAGGSTFLNGVRSGAGRATGGAVGERRASSSVLEISERLFTRLINHLADVAPQEGCGLVAFDGARPVEVYPGTNVLASASRFRMADSEVLRAVEDMDRRGWWLGAIYHSHPNSPAEPSTTDLREANWPDALMIIVSFMGGEPQAKAWKLSGLRFEQVEIVIVPDPHGSDWMERVRKRARGLLGRSRRGAAPAARPGWSALPSGRQRPAGASGSPVAPRAHEAAQPSGVVPPRRAVVGILGGMGPLATADLYRKIIVATDATTDQEHVPVVIWADPRVPDRTEALLADGEDPTPWLVRGGKALSEMGADFIVMPCNTAHAFLERVQPEVSKPILSMIDAAVDVVARTLPGVQAVGLLATRGTLASEVYQRALQARGLVAVVPDEETQHRCVAAAIRAVKAGDTSSATTALLVEASSQLERQGAQALIAACTEIPVVLQQQHVALPLVDATDALAVLAVSTARHLDASARAGSPEWDTSPVPRVDDAAS
;
A
#
# COMPACT_ATOMS: atom_id res chain seq x y z
N MET A 1 14.74 -24.26 15.65
CA MET A 1 16.00 -23.92 14.93
C MET A 1 15.62 -23.81 13.47
N GLY A 2 15.64 -22.69 12.77
CA GLY A 2 16.27 -21.40 12.97
C GLY A 2 16.67 -20.93 11.56
N ALA A 3 15.92 -20.01 10.98
CA ALA A 3 16.28 -19.24 9.79
C ALA A 3 15.30 -18.05 9.77
N GLY A 4 15.70 -16.80 9.95
CA GLY A 4 16.89 -16.15 9.40
C GLY A 4 16.46 -15.42 8.11
N GLY A 5 15.69 -14.35 8.25
CA GLY A 5 15.26 -13.49 7.16
C GLY A 5 15.83 -12.08 7.34
N SER A 6 17.04 -11.87 6.82
CA SER A 6 17.61 -10.55 6.55
C SER A 6 16.70 -9.83 5.55
N THR A 7 16.13 -8.66 5.82
CA THR A 7 16.72 -7.30 5.64
C THR A 7 17.50 -7.12 4.34
N PHE A 8 17.38 -5.93 3.75
CA PHE A 8 18.00 -5.39 2.53
C PHE A 8 17.14 -5.45 1.26
N LEU A 9 16.46 -4.33 0.98
CA LEU A 9 16.34 -3.68 -0.34
C LEU A 9 15.63 -2.32 -0.14
N ASN A 10 16.30 -1.39 0.54
CA ASN A 10 16.03 0.05 0.46
C ASN A 10 17.40 0.73 0.47
N GLY A 11 18.03 0.73 -0.71
CA GLY A 11 19.42 1.10 -0.85
C GLY A 11 19.89 1.08 -2.30
N VAL A 12 19.09 1.62 -3.22
CA VAL A 12 19.60 2.14 -4.49
C VAL A 12 18.93 3.50 -4.71
N ARG A 13 19.46 4.52 -4.03
CA ARG A 13 19.35 5.88 -4.58
C ARG A 13 20.27 5.91 -5.79
N SER A 14 19.69 6.36 -6.91
CA SER A 14 20.40 6.95 -8.03
C SER A 14 21.57 7.80 -7.52
N GLY A 15 22.78 7.41 -7.92
CA GLY A 15 24.00 8.11 -7.55
C GLY A 15 23.93 9.55 -8.04
N ALA A 16 23.87 10.49 -7.11
CA ALA A 16 24.30 11.86 -7.32
C ALA A 16 25.81 11.86 -7.58
N GLY A 17 26.20 11.51 -8.80
CA GLY A 17 27.49 11.85 -9.35
C GLY A 17 27.52 13.35 -9.58
N ARG A 18 28.48 14.04 -8.95
CA ARG A 18 28.82 15.44 -9.23
C ARG A 18 28.98 15.64 -10.74
N ALA A 19 27.96 16.21 -11.37
CA ALA A 19 28.06 16.86 -12.67
C ALA A 19 27.63 18.31 -12.48
N THR A 20 28.56 19.19 -12.81
CA THR A 20 28.41 20.65 -12.87
C THR A 20 27.15 21.07 -13.64
N GLY A 21 26.49 22.11 -13.15
CA GLY A 21 25.25 22.73 -13.67
C GLY A 21 24.82 22.36 -15.10
N GLY A 22 23.68 21.68 -15.19
CA GLY A 22 22.94 21.42 -16.43
C GLY A 22 21.45 21.31 -16.09
N ALA A 23 20.60 21.90 -16.93
CA ALA A 23 19.22 22.29 -16.64
C ALA A 23 18.29 21.16 -16.13
N VAL A 24 17.50 21.47 -15.09
CA VAL A 24 16.39 20.66 -14.55
C VAL A 24 15.14 20.71 -15.46
N GLY A 25 15.30 21.11 -16.73
CA GLY A 25 14.20 21.55 -17.61
C GLY A 25 13.51 20.51 -18.49
N GLU A 26 14.05 19.30 -18.68
CA GLU A 26 13.62 18.41 -19.78
C GLU A 26 12.96 17.07 -19.36
N ARG A 27 12.73 16.85 -18.06
CA ARG A 27 11.98 15.67 -17.58
C ARG A 27 10.47 15.89 -17.62
N ARG A 28 9.91 16.13 -18.81
CA ARG A 28 8.46 16.14 -19.03
C ARG A 28 8.12 15.58 -20.40
N ALA A 29 7.32 14.51 -20.46
CA ALA A 29 6.49 14.24 -21.63
C ALA A 29 5.41 15.35 -21.71
N SER A 30 5.76 16.45 -22.38
CA SER A 30 4.89 17.62 -22.57
C SER A 30 4.16 17.61 -23.92
N SER A 31 4.31 16.57 -24.72
CA SER A 31 3.64 16.44 -26.02
C SER A 31 2.33 15.68 -25.86
N SER A 32 1.31 16.11 -26.59
CA SER A 32 0.09 15.34 -26.87
C SER A 32 0.34 14.07 -27.69
N VAL A 33 1.61 13.75 -27.97
CA VAL A 33 2.09 12.71 -28.87
C VAL A 33 3.20 11.89 -28.21
N LEU A 34 3.09 10.57 -28.28
CA LEU A 34 4.10 9.58 -27.96
C LEU A 34 4.68 9.02 -29.27
N GLU A 35 5.88 9.48 -29.64
CA GLU A 35 6.63 8.90 -30.75
C GLU A 35 7.38 7.65 -30.27
N ILE A 36 7.03 6.48 -30.80
CA ILE A 36 7.66 5.20 -30.45
C ILE A 36 8.16 4.50 -31.72
N SER A 37 9.38 3.97 -31.68
CA SER A 37 9.93 3.24 -32.84
C SER A 37 9.12 1.97 -33.12
N GLU A 38 9.04 1.63 -34.41
CA GLU A 38 8.40 0.41 -34.89
C GLU A 38 8.92 -0.84 -34.16
N ARG A 39 10.23 -0.96 -33.95
CA ARG A 39 10.85 -2.04 -33.18
C ARG A 39 10.32 -2.15 -31.75
N LEU A 40 10.26 -1.04 -31.01
CA LEU A 40 9.81 -1.06 -29.61
C LEU A 40 8.31 -1.33 -29.53
N PHE A 41 7.52 -0.70 -30.40
CA PHE A 41 6.09 -0.95 -30.50
C PHE A 41 5.80 -2.41 -30.83
N THR A 42 6.50 -2.98 -31.81
CA THR A 42 6.38 -4.40 -32.18
C THR A 42 6.76 -5.33 -31.04
N ARG A 43 7.82 -5.02 -30.27
CA ARG A 43 8.26 -5.80 -29.11
C ARG A 43 7.18 -5.82 -28.02
N LEU A 44 6.58 -4.67 -27.74
CA LEU A 44 5.47 -4.52 -26.79
C LEU A 44 4.25 -5.34 -27.23
N ILE A 45 3.79 -5.18 -28.47
CA ILE A 45 2.61 -5.90 -28.99
C ILE A 45 2.84 -7.41 -29.00
N ASN A 46 4.03 -7.87 -29.39
CA ASN A 46 4.34 -9.30 -29.40
C ASN A 46 4.33 -9.90 -27.99
N HIS A 47 4.88 -9.21 -27.00
CA HIS A 47 4.83 -9.67 -25.62
C HIS A 47 3.39 -9.82 -25.13
N LEU A 48 2.55 -8.80 -25.34
CA LEU A 48 1.15 -8.86 -24.93
C LEU A 48 0.35 -9.94 -25.67
N ALA A 49 0.67 -10.19 -26.94
CA ALA A 49 0.06 -11.27 -27.71
C ALA A 49 0.50 -12.67 -27.24
N ASP A 50 1.73 -12.82 -26.79
CA ASP A 50 2.29 -14.10 -26.31
C ASP A 50 1.72 -14.52 -24.94
N VAL A 51 1.23 -13.56 -24.14
CA VAL A 51 0.62 -13.82 -22.82
C VAL A 51 -0.91 -13.87 -22.83
N ALA A 52 -1.54 -13.46 -23.94
CA ALA A 52 -2.98 -13.60 -24.12
C ALA A 52 -3.43 -15.09 -23.98
N PRO A 53 -4.61 -15.37 -23.39
CA PRO A 53 -5.70 -14.45 -23.06
C PRO A 53 -5.54 -13.74 -21.70
N GLN A 54 -4.43 -13.97 -20.98
CA GLN A 54 -4.17 -13.21 -19.75
C GLN A 54 -3.73 -11.80 -20.10
N GLU A 55 -3.96 -10.90 -19.16
CA GLU A 55 -3.44 -9.55 -19.24
C GLU A 55 -1.92 -9.58 -19.06
N GLY A 56 -1.23 -9.00 -20.03
CA GLY A 56 0.20 -8.78 -20.00
C GLY A 56 0.52 -7.40 -19.45
N CYS A 57 1.71 -7.24 -18.90
CA CYS A 57 2.19 -5.94 -18.43
C CYS A 57 3.70 -5.78 -18.60
N GLY A 58 4.17 -4.55 -18.73
CA GLY A 58 5.59 -4.25 -18.74
C GLY A 58 5.87 -2.77 -18.65
N LEU A 59 7.15 -2.42 -18.77
CA LEU A 59 7.65 -1.06 -18.62
C LEU A 59 8.33 -0.57 -19.90
N VAL A 60 8.33 0.74 -20.12
CA VAL A 60 9.04 1.40 -21.22
C VAL A 60 9.96 2.47 -20.63
N ALA A 61 11.26 2.34 -20.89
CA ALA A 61 12.27 3.30 -20.49
C ALA A 61 12.41 4.41 -21.53
N PHE A 62 12.70 5.61 -21.04
CA PHE A 62 12.88 6.81 -21.83
C PHE A 62 14.27 7.43 -21.59
N ASP A 63 14.85 7.96 -22.67
CA ASP A 63 16.02 8.84 -22.65
C ASP A 63 15.58 10.23 -23.11
N GLY A 64 15.51 11.19 -22.19
CA GLY A 64 14.77 12.43 -22.41
C GLY A 64 13.30 12.14 -22.73
N ALA A 65 12.80 12.63 -23.87
CA ALA A 65 11.43 12.38 -24.32
C ALA A 65 11.26 11.11 -25.17
N ARG A 66 12.34 10.38 -25.48
CA ARG A 66 12.31 9.27 -26.45
C ARG A 66 12.21 7.91 -25.75
N PRO A 67 11.25 7.04 -26.12
CA PRO A 67 11.27 5.64 -25.72
C PRO A 67 12.51 4.94 -26.28
N VAL A 68 13.25 4.23 -25.42
CA VAL A 68 14.52 3.57 -25.78
C VAL A 68 14.54 2.08 -25.52
N GLU A 69 13.73 1.59 -24.57
CA GLU A 69 13.67 0.15 -24.28
C GLU A 69 12.32 -0.29 -23.72
N VAL A 70 11.90 -1.51 -24.02
CA VAL A 70 10.73 -2.20 -23.48
C VAL A 70 11.21 -3.34 -22.57
N TYR A 71 10.69 -3.39 -21.35
CA TYR A 71 10.92 -4.44 -20.37
C TYR A 71 9.63 -5.27 -20.20
N PRO A 72 9.50 -6.40 -20.92
CA PRO A 72 8.42 -7.35 -20.73
C PRO A 72 8.36 -7.87 -19.30
N GLY A 73 7.18 -7.80 -18.70
CA GLY A 73 6.94 -8.31 -17.36
C GLY A 73 6.08 -9.57 -17.35
N THR A 74 6.25 -10.31 -16.26
CA THR A 74 5.42 -11.44 -15.85
C THR A 74 4.29 -10.91 -14.99
N ASN A 75 3.04 -11.08 -15.43
CA ASN A 75 1.87 -10.82 -14.59
C ASN A 75 1.73 -11.92 -13.53
N VAL A 76 2.13 -11.65 -12.29
CA VAL A 76 2.10 -12.63 -11.18
C VAL A 76 0.69 -12.99 -10.73
N LEU A 77 -0.31 -12.19 -11.10
CA LEU A 77 -1.72 -12.50 -10.83
C LEU A 77 -2.27 -13.55 -11.78
N ALA A 78 -1.62 -13.75 -12.94
CA ALA A 78 -2.10 -14.60 -14.01
C ALA A 78 -3.61 -14.41 -14.25
N SER A 79 -4.04 -13.15 -14.42
CA SER A 79 -5.44 -12.74 -14.59
C SER A 79 -5.65 -12.17 -15.99
N ALA A 80 -6.88 -12.27 -16.51
CA ALA A 80 -7.28 -11.71 -17.81
C ALA A 80 -7.80 -10.26 -17.72
N SER A 81 -7.89 -9.71 -16.52
CA SER A 81 -8.48 -8.39 -16.24
C SER A 81 -7.80 -7.60 -15.12
N ARG A 82 -6.68 -8.14 -14.58
CA ARG A 82 -5.77 -7.38 -13.72
C ARG A 82 -4.33 -7.78 -13.98
N PHE A 83 -3.39 -6.88 -13.73
CA PHE A 83 -1.97 -7.20 -13.72
C PHE A 83 -1.25 -6.77 -12.45
N ARG A 84 -0.19 -7.51 -12.13
CA ARG A 84 0.89 -7.06 -11.27
C ARG A 84 2.19 -7.60 -11.84
N MET A 85 3.10 -6.73 -12.24
CA MET A 85 4.42 -7.16 -12.70
C MET A 85 5.21 -7.73 -11.51
N ALA A 86 5.98 -8.80 -11.71
CA ALA A 86 6.78 -9.39 -10.65
C ALA A 86 7.76 -8.36 -10.07
N ASP A 87 7.77 -8.19 -8.74
CA ASP A 87 8.59 -7.17 -8.06
C ASP A 87 10.08 -7.26 -8.43
N SER A 88 10.61 -8.49 -8.57
CA SER A 88 12.00 -8.71 -8.99
C SER A 88 12.30 -8.25 -10.42
N GLU A 89 11.31 -8.20 -11.30
CA GLU A 89 11.45 -7.72 -12.68
C GLU A 89 11.31 -6.21 -12.74
N VAL A 90 10.41 -5.62 -11.94
CA VAL A 90 10.30 -4.17 -11.76
C VAL A 90 11.63 -3.63 -11.25
N LEU A 91 12.18 -4.21 -10.18
CA LEU A 91 13.45 -3.80 -9.60
C LEU A 91 14.60 -3.90 -10.62
N ARG A 92 14.72 -5.04 -11.32
CA ARG A 92 15.76 -5.22 -12.35
C ARG A 92 15.65 -4.20 -13.49
N ALA A 93 14.43 -3.87 -13.92
CA ALA A 93 14.18 -2.90 -14.97
C ALA A 93 14.55 -1.48 -14.51
N VAL A 94 14.11 -1.06 -13.32
CA VAL A 94 14.43 0.25 -12.75
C VAL A 94 15.94 0.39 -12.51
N GLU A 95 16.60 -0.62 -11.96
CA GLU A 95 18.06 -0.60 -11.81
C GLU A 95 18.80 -0.50 -13.15
N ASP A 96 18.28 -1.11 -14.22
CA ASP A 96 18.86 -0.97 -15.56
C ASP A 96 18.64 0.41 -16.15
N MET A 97 17.45 1.00 -15.94
CA MET A 97 17.16 2.38 -16.33
C MET A 97 18.13 3.35 -15.64
N ASP A 98 18.28 3.24 -14.32
CA ASP A 98 19.18 4.08 -13.52
C ASP A 98 20.63 3.98 -13.99
N ARG A 99 21.13 2.75 -14.23
CA ARG A 99 22.50 2.54 -14.73
C ARG A 99 22.75 3.21 -16.08
N ARG A 100 21.72 3.39 -16.89
CA ARG A 100 21.81 3.93 -18.24
C ARG A 100 21.42 5.41 -18.32
N GLY A 101 21.02 6.01 -17.20
CA GLY A 101 20.51 7.38 -17.15
C GLY A 101 19.12 7.54 -17.77
N TRP A 102 18.37 6.45 -17.90
CA TRP A 102 17.01 6.43 -18.39
C TRP A 102 16.01 6.59 -17.24
N TRP A 103 14.76 6.87 -17.57
CA TRP A 103 13.66 6.95 -16.60
C TRP A 103 12.45 6.15 -17.07
N LEU A 104 11.56 5.78 -16.14
CA LEU A 104 10.32 5.08 -16.46
C LEU A 104 9.32 6.05 -17.08
N GLY A 105 9.19 6.03 -18.41
CA GLY A 105 8.30 6.96 -19.11
C GLY A 105 6.96 6.37 -19.54
N ALA A 106 6.81 5.04 -19.61
CA ALA A 106 5.49 4.44 -19.73
C ALA A 106 5.38 3.06 -19.05
N ILE A 107 4.17 2.73 -18.63
CA ILE A 107 3.75 1.40 -18.23
C ILE A 107 2.76 0.93 -19.30
N TYR A 108 2.87 -0.32 -19.73
CA TYR A 108 1.94 -0.87 -20.71
C TYR A 108 1.27 -2.14 -20.20
N HIS A 109 0.03 -2.35 -20.61
CA HIS A 109 -0.72 -3.57 -20.34
C HIS A 109 -1.74 -3.89 -21.43
N SER A 110 -2.33 -5.09 -21.41
CA SER A 110 -3.36 -5.48 -22.37
C SER A 110 -4.75 -5.55 -21.77
N HIS A 111 -5.75 -5.15 -22.54
CA HIS A 111 -7.15 -5.45 -22.29
C HIS A 111 -7.58 -6.55 -23.27
N PRO A 112 -7.49 -7.85 -22.92
CA PRO A 112 -7.65 -8.92 -23.90
C PRO A 112 -9.05 -8.95 -24.52
N ASN A 113 -10.07 -8.54 -23.75
CA ASN A 113 -11.49 -8.67 -24.13
C ASN A 113 -12.29 -7.35 -24.01
N SER A 114 -11.64 -6.21 -23.76
CA SER A 114 -12.28 -4.90 -23.64
C SER A 114 -11.53 -3.84 -24.46
N PRO A 115 -12.14 -2.67 -24.76
CA PRO A 115 -11.47 -1.59 -25.47
C PRO A 115 -10.17 -1.12 -24.79
N ALA A 116 -9.29 -0.49 -25.57
CA ALA A 116 -8.03 0.08 -25.10
C ALA A 116 -8.23 1.38 -24.30
N GLU A 117 -9.15 1.37 -23.34
CA GLU A 117 -9.56 2.53 -22.55
C GLU A 117 -9.33 2.25 -21.07
N PRO A 118 -8.89 3.23 -20.27
CA PRO A 118 -8.59 3.02 -18.86
C PRO A 118 -9.86 2.68 -18.10
N SER A 119 -9.78 1.63 -17.28
CA SER A 119 -10.81 1.26 -16.33
C SER A 119 -10.70 2.04 -15.02
N THR A 120 -11.73 1.94 -14.18
CA THR A 120 -11.67 2.48 -12.81
C THR A 120 -10.59 1.81 -11.95
N THR A 121 -10.22 0.56 -12.28
CA THR A 121 -9.11 -0.17 -11.64
C THR A 121 -7.78 0.44 -12.03
N ASP A 122 -7.57 0.76 -13.31
CA ASP A 122 -6.34 1.39 -13.81
C ASP A 122 -6.09 2.74 -13.13
N LEU A 123 -7.16 3.53 -12.90
CA LEU A 123 -7.07 4.79 -12.18
C LEU A 123 -6.63 4.61 -10.72
N ARG A 124 -7.13 3.58 -10.04
CA ARG A 124 -6.81 3.31 -8.63
C ARG A 124 -5.41 2.72 -8.45
N GLU A 125 -4.89 2.05 -9.46
CA GLU A 125 -3.61 1.35 -9.43
C GLU A 125 -2.47 2.12 -10.12
N ALA A 126 -2.75 3.32 -10.65
CA ALA A 126 -1.79 4.22 -11.26
C ALA A 126 -0.82 4.82 -10.21
N ASN A 127 0.11 4.01 -9.74
CA ASN A 127 1.09 4.38 -8.71
C ASN A 127 2.31 5.16 -9.25
N TRP A 128 2.32 5.48 -10.54
CA TRP A 128 3.40 6.19 -11.23
C TRP A 128 2.81 7.36 -12.04
N PRO A 129 2.48 8.50 -11.39
CA PRO A 129 1.72 9.58 -12.02
C PRO A 129 2.45 10.26 -13.19
N ASP A 130 3.78 10.19 -13.23
CA ASP A 130 4.59 10.77 -14.30
C ASP A 130 4.76 9.84 -15.52
N ALA A 131 4.39 8.56 -15.41
CA ALA A 131 4.48 7.60 -16.50
C ALA A 131 3.19 7.62 -17.35
N LEU A 132 3.36 7.51 -18.67
CA LEU A 132 2.25 7.24 -19.58
C LEU A 132 1.71 5.83 -19.35
N MET A 133 0.41 5.64 -19.58
CA MET A 133 -0.23 4.34 -19.57
C MET A 133 -0.59 3.92 -21.00
N ILE A 134 0.00 2.84 -21.49
CA ILE A 134 -0.26 2.29 -22.82
C ILE A 134 -1.16 1.07 -22.67
N ILE A 135 -2.38 1.15 -23.17
CA ILE A 135 -3.34 0.04 -23.11
C ILE A 135 -3.47 -0.55 -24.51
N VAL A 136 -3.31 -1.88 -24.61
CA VAL A 136 -3.48 -2.61 -25.88
C VAL A 136 -4.67 -3.54 -25.80
N SER A 137 -5.68 -3.29 -26.63
CA SER A 137 -6.81 -4.19 -26.78
C SER A 137 -6.58 -5.18 -27.91
N PHE A 138 -6.96 -6.44 -27.70
CA PHE A 138 -7.04 -7.46 -28.76
C PHE A 138 -8.49 -7.74 -29.22
N MET A 139 -9.44 -6.93 -28.72
CA MET A 139 -10.84 -7.03 -29.10
C MET A 139 -11.00 -6.79 -30.61
N GLY A 140 -11.65 -7.72 -31.32
CA GLY A 140 -11.87 -7.61 -32.77
C GLY A 140 -10.74 -8.15 -33.66
N GLY A 141 -9.67 -8.72 -33.08
CA GLY A 141 -8.66 -9.49 -33.81
C GLY A 141 -7.50 -8.70 -34.43
N GLU A 142 -7.59 -7.37 -34.49
CA GLU A 142 -6.43 -6.48 -34.73
C GLU A 142 -6.10 -5.73 -33.44
N PRO A 143 -4.83 -5.70 -33.01
CA PRO A 143 -4.47 -5.02 -31.77
C PRO A 143 -4.62 -3.50 -31.91
N GLN A 144 -5.31 -2.88 -30.96
CA GLN A 144 -5.48 -1.44 -30.87
C GLN A 144 -4.73 -0.93 -29.64
N ALA A 145 -3.77 -0.02 -29.83
CA ALA A 145 -3.04 0.61 -28.74
C ALA A 145 -3.49 2.07 -28.56
N LYS A 146 -3.74 2.48 -27.32
CA LYS A 146 -3.94 3.89 -26.93
C LYS A 146 -3.02 4.23 -25.76
N ALA A 147 -2.51 5.46 -25.73
CA ALA A 147 -1.73 5.97 -24.62
C ALA A 147 -2.53 7.01 -23.83
N TRP A 148 -2.29 7.08 -22.52
CA TRP A 148 -3.01 7.93 -21.59
C TRP A 148 -2.05 8.56 -20.61
N LYS A 149 -2.29 9.81 -20.25
CA LYS A 149 -1.58 10.54 -19.20
C LYS A 149 -2.53 10.83 -18.05
N LEU A 150 -2.10 10.55 -16.82
CA LEU A 150 -2.89 10.88 -15.64
C LEU A 150 -2.64 12.35 -15.26
N SER A 151 -3.66 13.18 -15.41
CA SER A 151 -3.66 14.60 -15.03
C SER A 151 -4.66 14.81 -13.88
N GLY A 152 -4.19 14.76 -12.64
CA GLY A 152 -5.05 14.77 -11.44
C GLY A 152 -5.83 13.46 -11.31
N LEU A 153 -7.16 13.51 -11.44
CA LEU A 153 -8.05 12.33 -11.40
C LEU A 153 -8.62 11.96 -12.77
N ARG A 154 -8.02 12.46 -13.86
CA ARG A 154 -8.52 12.25 -15.23
C ARG A 154 -7.41 11.72 -16.12
N PHE A 155 -7.76 10.79 -17.01
CA PHE A 155 -6.88 10.37 -18.08
C PHE A 155 -7.09 11.25 -19.32
N GLU A 156 -6.00 11.82 -19.81
CA GLU A 156 -5.94 12.54 -21.06
C GLU A 156 -5.30 11.62 -22.11
N GLN A 157 -5.97 11.45 -23.26
CA GLN A 157 -5.44 10.59 -24.31
C GLN A 157 -4.21 11.25 -24.95
N VAL A 158 -3.15 10.45 -25.13
CA VAL A 158 -1.93 10.81 -25.85
C VAL A 158 -1.93 10.04 -27.17
N GLU A 159 -1.72 10.74 -28.28
CA GLU A 159 -1.64 10.12 -29.61
C GLU A 159 -0.36 9.28 -29.72
N ILE A 160 -0.45 8.03 -30.18
CA ILE A 160 0.73 7.20 -30.45
C ILE A 160 1.11 7.36 -31.92
N VAL A 161 2.32 7.83 -32.19
CA VAL A 161 2.90 7.89 -33.53
C VAL A 161 4.00 6.85 -33.63
N ILE A 162 3.81 5.88 -34.52
CA ILE A 162 4.80 4.83 -34.76
C ILE A 162 5.80 5.35 -35.80
N VAL A 163 7.05 5.50 -35.37
CA VAL A 163 8.14 5.98 -36.23
C VAL A 163 8.81 4.77 -36.89
N PRO A 164 8.87 4.72 -38.25
CA PRO A 164 9.54 3.62 -38.95
C PRO A 164 11.01 3.50 -38.56
N ASP A 165 11.50 2.27 -38.44
CA ASP A 165 12.94 2.06 -38.30
C ASP A 165 13.64 2.31 -39.65
N PRO A 166 14.91 2.77 -39.67
CA PRO A 166 15.67 3.03 -40.90
C PRO A 166 15.84 1.78 -41.81
N HIS A 167 15.52 0.59 -41.30
CA HIS A 167 15.62 -0.68 -42.01
C HIS A 167 14.25 -1.36 -42.01
N GLY A 168 13.42 -0.96 -42.98
CA GLY A 168 12.01 -1.34 -43.07
C GLY A 168 11.77 -2.85 -43.14
N SER A 169 10.73 -3.30 -42.44
CA SER A 169 10.17 -4.64 -42.59
C SER A 169 8.65 -4.58 -42.41
N ASP A 170 7.91 -5.46 -43.08
CA ASP A 170 6.44 -5.52 -43.00
C ASP A 170 5.98 -6.12 -41.64
N TRP A 171 5.98 -5.27 -40.61
CA TRP A 171 5.71 -5.66 -39.23
C TRP A 171 4.21 -5.85 -38.93
N MET A 172 3.34 -5.08 -39.59
CA MET A 172 1.89 -5.18 -39.41
C MET A 172 1.35 -6.54 -39.86
N GLU A 173 1.90 -7.12 -40.94
CA GLU A 173 1.55 -8.47 -41.39
C GLU A 173 1.85 -9.53 -40.31
N ARG A 174 2.99 -9.41 -39.61
CA ARG A 174 3.41 -10.35 -38.54
C ARG A 174 2.50 -10.26 -37.31
N VAL A 175 2.16 -9.03 -36.91
CA VAL A 175 1.26 -8.75 -35.78
C VAL A 175 -0.16 -9.27 -36.08
N ARG A 176 -0.69 -8.96 -37.28
CA ARG A 176 -2.02 -9.41 -37.73
C ARG A 176 -2.15 -10.94 -37.79
N LYS A 177 -1.11 -11.63 -38.28
CA LYS A 177 -1.11 -13.10 -38.38
C LYS A 177 -1.19 -13.78 -37.00
N ARG A 178 -0.55 -13.20 -35.97
CA ARG A 178 -0.61 -13.70 -34.58
C ARG A 178 -1.95 -13.41 -33.92
N ALA A 179 -2.47 -12.19 -34.03
CA ALA A 179 -3.73 -11.80 -33.40
C ALA A 179 -4.94 -12.63 -33.92
N ARG A 180 -4.96 -12.96 -35.22
CA ARG A 180 -5.95 -13.89 -35.81
C ARG A 180 -5.88 -15.32 -35.26
N GLY A 181 -4.73 -15.78 -34.77
CA GLY A 181 -4.57 -17.11 -34.16
C GLY A 181 -5.16 -17.23 -32.75
N LEU A 182 -5.33 -16.11 -32.04
CA LEU A 182 -5.83 -16.07 -30.66
C LEU A 182 -7.36 -16.26 -30.59
N LEU A 183 -8.11 -15.73 -31.56
CA LEU A 183 -9.57 -15.90 -31.64
C LEU A 183 -10.02 -17.35 -31.91
N GLY A 184 -9.11 -18.25 -32.28
CA GLY A 184 -9.40 -19.66 -32.59
C GLY A 184 -9.11 -20.67 -31.47
N ARG A 185 -8.53 -20.27 -30.33
CA ARG A 185 -8.12 -21.19 -29.26
C ARG A 185 -9.10 -21.18 -28.08
N SER A 186 -10.26 -21.83 -28.28
CA SER A 186 -11.12 -22.27 -27.18
C SER A 186 -10.72 -23.69 -26.73
N ARG A 187 -10.47 -23.84 -25.42
CA ARG A 187 -10.41 -25.09 -24.63
C ARG A 187 -9.39 -26.14 -25.08
N ARG A 188 -8.24 -26.17 -24.40
CA ARG A 188 -7.57 -27.40 -23.90
C ARG A 188 -6.53 -27.01 -22.85
N GLY A 189 -6.63 -27.60 -21.67
CA GLY A 189 -5.79 -27.31 -20.51
C GLY A 189 -4.32 -27.63 -20.73
N ALA A 190 -3.45 -26.80 -20.18
CA ALA A 190 -2.02 -27.06 -20.09
C ALA A 190 -1.64 -27.26 -18.63
N ALA A 191 -1.04 -28.42 -18.33
CA ALA A 191 -0.46 -28.75 -17.03
C ALA A 191 0.80 -27.92 -16.76
N PRO A 192 1.14 -27.63 -15.49
CA PRO A 192 2.31 -26.83 -15.15
C PRO A 192 3.61 -27.59 -15.42
N ALA A 193 4.57 -26.92 -16.07
CA ALA A 193 5.89 -27.44 -16.36
C ALA A 193 6.74 -27.62 -15.10
N ALA A 194 7.50 -28.71 -15.08
CA ALA A 194 8.37 -29.14 -13.99
C ALA A 194 9.56 -28.19 -13.76
N ARG A 195 9.93 -28.03 -12.48
CA ARG A 195 11.10 -27.29 -12.00
C ARG A 195 12.41 -28.00 -12.39
N PRO A 196 13.46 -27.29 -12.85
CA PRO A 196 14.81 -27.86 -12.90
C PRO A 196 15.39 -27.95 -11.48
N GLY A 197 15.95 -29.12 -11.16
CA GLY A 197 16.59 -29.43 -9.89
C GLY A 197 17.87 -28.62 -9.66
N TRP A 198 18.10 -28.25 -8.40
CA TRP A 198 19.31 -27.59 -7.95
C TRP A 198 20.42 -28.62 -7.84
N SER A 199 21.45 -28.50 -8.67
CA SER A 199 22.72 -29.20 -8.51
C SER A 199 23.56 -28.55 -7.42
N ALA A 200 24.14 -29.40 -6.57
CA ALA A 200 24.95 -29.03 -5.43
C ALA A 200 26.17 -28.17 -5.81
N LEU A 201 26.41 -27.11 -5.04
CA LEU A 201 27.68 -26.37 -5.07
C LEU A 201 28.72 -27.10 -4.19
N PRO A 202 30.00 -27.16 -4.62
CA PRO A 202 31.03 -27.91 -3.92
C PRO A 202 31.51 -27.19 -2.66
N SER A 203 31.75 -27.98 -1.63
CA SER A 203 32.41 -27.62 -0.38
C SER A 203 33.85 -27.19 -0.62
N GLY A 204 34.27 -26.08 -0.02
CA GLY A 204 35.66 -25.85 0.35
C GLY A 204 36.16 -24.44 0.08
N ARG A 205 36.41 -23.70 1.16
CA ARG A 205 37.66 -22.95 1.34
C ARG A 205 37.88 -22.59 2.81
N GLN A 206 39.10 -22.86 3.24
CA GLN A 206 39.63 -22.81 4.60
C GLN A 206 39.76 -21.36 5.10
N ARG A 207 39.59 -21.17 6.41
CA ARG A 207 40.02 -19.96 7.13
C ARG A 207 41.54 -19.97 7.29
N PRO A 208 42.27 -18.86 7.09
CA PRO A 208 43.57 -18.68 7.72
C PRO A 208 43.39 -18.09 9.12
N ALA A 209 44.20 -18.61 10.04
CA ALA A 209 44.34 -18.14 11.41
C ALA A 209 45.42 -17.05 11.51
N GLY A 210 45.24 -16.15 12.49
CA GLY A 210 46.35 -15.50 13.19
C GLY A 210 46.78 -14.13 12.67
N ALA A 211 46.31 -13.07 13.32
CA ALA A 211 47.12 -11.89 13.61
C ALA A 211 46.56 -11.19 14.86
N SER A 212 47.33 -11.26 15.94
CA SER A 212 47.11 -10.56 17.20
C SER A 212 47.37 -9.06 17.03
N GLY A 213 46.35 -8.23 17.22
CA GLY A 213 46.47 -6.78 17.32
C GLY A 213 45.76 -6.30 18.59
N SER A 214 46.48 -5.56 19.43
CA SER A 214 46.01 -4.96 20.69
C SER A 214 44.77 -4.07 20.49
N PRO A 215 43.89 -3.94 21.51
CA PRO A 215 42.67 -3.15 21.38
C PRO A 215 43.02 -1.66 21.35
N VAL A 216 42.87 -1.01 20.21
CA VAL A 216 42.86 0.45 20.11
C VAL A 216 41.50 0.91 20.65
N ALA A 217 41.52 1.53 21.84
CA ALA A 217 40.34 2.20 22.39
C ALA A 217 39.84 3.27 21.39
N PRO A 218 38.53 3.39 21.16
CA PRO A 218 38.01 4.42 20.26
C PRO A 218 38.31 5.79 20.88
N ARG A 219 39.18 6.56 20.22
CA ARG A 219 39.35 7.98 20.53
C ARG A 219 38.02 8.66 20.22
N ALA A 220 37.39 9.22 21.26
CA ALA A 220 36.27 10.13 21.11
C ALA A 220 36.74 11.33 20.28
N HIS A 221 36.42 11.31 18.99
CA HIS A 221 36.39 12.55 18.22
C HIS A 221 35.15 13.30 18.68
N GLU A 222 35.34 14.18 19.65
CA GLU A 222 34.45 15.29 19.95
C GLU A 222 34.45 16.19 18.70
N ALA A 223 33.68 15.78 17.69
CA ALA A 223 33.38 16.62 16.56
C ALA A 223 32.51 17.75 17.08
N ALA A 224 33.09 18.95 17.16
CA ALA A 224 32.36 20.17 17.40
C ALA A 224 31.12 20.21 16.49
N GLN A 225 29.93 20.25 17.08
CA GLN A 225 28.69 20.32 16.33
C GLN A 225 28.67 21.63 15.52
N PRO A 226 28.46 21.58 14.20
CA PRO A 226 28.36 22.80 13.42
C PRO A 226 27.17 23.62 13.93
N SER A 227 27.45 24.88 14.27
CA SER A 227 26.50 25.87 14.70
C SER A 227 25.38 26.09 13.68
N GLY A 228 24.14 26.01 14.13
CA GLY A 228 23.14 27.02 13.80
C GLY A 228 21.99 26.67 12.84
N VAL A 229 21.88 25.45 12.32
CA VAL A 229 20.67 25.04 11.60
C VAL A 229 19.76 24.28 12.56
N VAL A 230 18.84 25.00 13.21
CA VAL A 230 17.71 24.36 13.91
C VAL A 230 16.71 23.97 12.83
N PRO A 231 16.47 22.67 12.57
CA PRO A 231 15.48 22.26 11.58
C PRO A 231 14.10 22.79 11.99
N PRO A 232 13.27 23.23 11.04
CA PRO A 232 11.93 23.71 11.34
C PRO A 232 11.14 22.61 12.06
N ARG A 233 10.49 22.96 13.16
CA ARG A 233 9.66 22.01 13.92
C ARG A 233 8.55 21.50 13.00
N ARG A 234 8.40 20.18 12.96
CA ARG A 234 7.26 19.48 12.35
C ARG A 234 6.56 18.64 13.40
N ALA A 235 5.25 18.46 13.23
CA ALA A 235 4.45 17.57 14.04
C ALA A 235 4.97 16.13 13.94
N VAL A 236 5.21 15.50 15.09
CA VAL A 236 5.70 14.12 15.17
C VAL A 236 4.56 13.17 15.53
N VAL A 237 4.34 12.15 14.70
CA VAL A 237 3.35 11.10 14.97
C VAL A 237 3.97 10.02 15.87
N GLY A 238 3.33 9.74 17.01
CA GLY A 238 3.68 8.60 17.86
C GLY A 238 2.83 7.37 17.53
N ILE A 239 3.44 6.25 17.17
CA ILE A 239 2.70 4.98 17.00
C ILE A 239 2.86 4.10 18.23
N LEU A 240 1.78 3.93 19.00
CA LEU A 240 1.70 2.98 20.12
C LEU A 240 1.29 1.59 19.59
N GLY A 241 2.29 0.82 19.16
CA GLY A 241 2.12 -0.44 18.47
C GLY A 241 2.50 -1.69 19.29
N GLY A 242 2.74 -2.78 18.59
CA GLY A 242 3.03 -4.11 19.14
C GLY A 242 1.82 -5.05 19.24
N MET A 243 0.63 -4.60 18.83
CA MET A 243 -0.65 -5.27 19.13
C MET A 243 -1.50 -5.66 17.90
N GLY A 244 -0.95 -6.21 16.81
CA GLY A 244 0.33 -6.90 16.72
C GLY A 244 1.47 -6.15 16.00
N PRO A 245 2.67 -6.77 15.91
CA PRO A 245 3.81 -6.20 15.19
C PRO A 245 3.52 -5.92 13.71
N LEU A 246 2.85 -6.84 13.01
CA LEU A 246 2.53 -6.67 11.59
C LEU A 246 1.55 -5.52 11.35
N ALA A 247 0.52 -5.40 12.20
CA ALA A 247 -0.42 -4.26 12.18
C ALA A 247 0.28 -2.92 12.40
N THR A 248 1.31 -2.90 13.25
CA THR A 248 2.10 -1.68 13.51
C THR A 248 2.91 -1.29 12.27
N ALA A 249 3.55 -2.27 11.61
CA ALA A 249 4.27 -2.04 10.37
C ALA A 249 3.34 -1.60 9.23
N ASP A 250 2.16 -2.20 9.12
CA ASP A 250 1.17 -1.81 8.10
C ASP A 250 0.65 -0.39 8.31
N LEU A 251 0.36 0.04 9.54
CA LEU A 251 0.00 1.43 9.81
C LEU A 251 1.11 2.39 9.38
N TYR A 252 2.37 2.09 9.71
CA TYR A 252 3.48 2.97 9.31
C TYR A 252 3.60 3.05 7.78
N ARG A 253 3.48 1.91 7.09
CA ARG A 253 3.44 1.87 5.61
C ARG A 253 2.30 2.72 5.05
N LYS A 254 1.10 2.63 5.64
CA LYS A 254 -0.07 3.39 5.21
C LYS A 254 0.07 4.89 5.46
N ILE A 255 0.72 5.30 6.55
CA ILE A 255 1.06 6.71 6.78
C ILE A 255 1.99 7.23 5.68
N ILE A 256 3.00 6.44 5.29
CA ILE A 256 3.90 6.80 4.18
C ILE A 256 3.10 6.99 2.88
N VAL A 257 2.23 6.04 2.54
CA VAL A 257 1.42 6.08 1.31
C VAL A 257 0.40 7.22 1.33
N ALA A 258 -0.21 7.51 2.49
CA ALA A 258 -1.18 8.60 2.63
C ALA A 258 -0.52 9.98 2.66
N THR A 259 0.80 10.06 2.83
CA THR A 259 1.53 11.32 2.81
C THR A 259 1.84 11.71 1.37
N ASP A 260 1.11 12.72 0.86
CA ASP A 260 1.48 13.41 -0.38
C ASP A 260 2.85 14.10 -0.20
N ALA A 261 3.90 13.43 -0.66
CA ALA A 261 5.30 13.81 -0.59
C ALA A 261 6.02 13.36 -1.86
N THR A 262 6.89 14.22 -2.38
CA THR A 262 7.74 13.98 -3.56
C THR A 262 9.20 13.72 -3.19
N THR A 263 9.58 14.03 -1.95
CA THR A 263 10.91 13.76 -1.39
C THR A 263 10.83 13.16 0.01
N ASP A 264 11.86 12.42 0.41
CA ASP A 264 11.96 11.84 1.77
C ASP A 264 11.73 12.89 2.88
N GLN A 265 12.22 14.12 2.66
CA GLN A 265 12.14 15.23 3.61
C GLN A 265 10.72 15.77 3.77
N GLU A 266 9.79 15.47 2.87
CA GLU A 266 8.40 15.90 2.93
C GLU A 266 7.50 14.97 3.74
N HIS A 267 7.97 13.76 4.06
CA HIS A 267 7.22 12.83 4.89
C HIS A 267 7.01 13.35 6.32
N VAL A 268 5.93 12.87 6.94
CA VAL A 268 5.65 13.13 8.36
C VAL A 268 6.67 12.42 9.24
N PRO A 269 7.30 13.10 10.22
CA PRO A 269 8.12 12.44 11.22
C PRO A 269 7.31 11.44 12.05
N VAL A 270 7.85 10.25 12.27
CA VAL A 270 7.18 9.18 13.05
C VAL A 270 8.15 8.61 14.07
N VAL A 271 7.68 8.44 15.31
CA VAL A 271 8.33 7.62 16.34
C VAL A 271 7.44 6.43 16.67
N ILE A 272 8.02 5.25 16.80
CA ILE A 272 7.26 4.00 16.97
C ILE A 272 7.70 3.32 18.26
N TRP A 273 6.74 3.05 19.13
CA TRP A 273 6.90 2.18 20.28
C TRP A 273 6.15 0.88 20.02
N ALA A 274 6.87 -0.16 19.61
CA ALA A 274 6.30 -1.47 19.27
C ALA A 274 6.68 -2.51 20.33
N ASP A 275 5.86 -2.63 21.38
CA ASP A 275 6.08 -3.60 22.47
C ASP A 275 5.12 -4.79 22.35
N PRO A 276 5.54 -5.95 21.82
CA PRO A 276 4.66 -7.11 21.67
C PRO A 276 4.36 -7.82 23.00
N ARG A 277 4.95 -7.37 24.12
CA ARG A 277 4.70 -7.95 25.44
C ARG A 277 3.42 -7.43 26.10
N VAL A 278 2.75 -6.43 25.52
CA VAL A 278 1.45 -5.96 26.01
C VAL A 278 0.49 -7.15 26.10
N PRO A 279 -0.10 -7.43 27.28
CA PRO A 279 -1.03 -8.53 27.48
C PRO A 279 -2.15 -8.60 26.44
N ASP A 280 -2.73 -9.79 26.24
CA ASP A 280 -3.80 -9.96 25.26
C ASP A 280 -5.06 -9.20 25.69
N ARG A 281 -5.52 -8.29 24.82
CA ARG A 281 -6.65 -7.41 25.11
C ARG A 281 -7.98 -8.17 25.16
N THR A 282 -8.11 -9.26 24.40
CA THR A 282 -9.35 -10.06 24.39
C THR A 282 -9.46 -10.87 25.68
N GLU A 283 -8.36 -11.51 26.11
CA GLU A 283 -8.33 -12.24 27.38
C GLU A 283 -8.58 -11.31 28.58
N ALA A 284 -8.00 -10.11 28.59
CA ALA A 284 -8.24 -9.13 29.65
C ALA A 284 -9.69 -8.59 29.71
N LEU A 285 -10.44 -8.63 28.59
CA LEU A 285 -11.83 -8.17 28.53
C LEU A 285 -12.85 -9.29 28.81
N LEU A 286 -12.53 -10.53 28.45
CA LEU A 286 -13.48 -11.65 28.41
C LEU A 286 -13.20 -12.75 29.43
N ALA A 287 -12.01 -12.75 30.01
CA ALA A 287 -11.54 -13.76 30.94
C ALA A 287 -10.76 -13.09 32.09
N ASP A 288 -9.91 -13.85 32.77
CA ASP A 288 -9.06 -13.36 33.87
C ASP A 288 -7.65 -13.00 33.36
N GLY A 289 -7.59 -12.34 32.20
CA GLY A 289 -6.33 -11.93 31.57
C GLY A 289 -5.69 -10.73 32.28
N GLU A 290 -4.36 -10.63 32.22
CA GLU A 290 -3.61 -9.48 32.76
C GLU A 290 -4.05 -8.16 32.11
N ASP A 291 -4.27 -7.11 32.90
CA ASP A 291 -4.68 -5.79 32.40
C ASP A 291 -3.59 -5.15 31.53
N PRO A 292 -3.84 -4.83 30.25
CA PRO A 292 -2.86 -4.17 29.39
C PRO A 292 -2.68 -2.68 29.69
N THR A 293 -3.56 -2.03 30.49
CA THR A 293 -3.49 -0.58 30.74
C THR A 293 -2.11 -0.10 31.21
N PRO A 294 -1.42 -0.71 32.20
CA PRO A 294 -0.09 -0.25 32.63
C PRO A 294 0.95 -0.28 31.51
N TRP A 295 0.86 -1.27 30.61
CA TRP A 295 1.75 -1.43 29.47
C TRP A 295 1.49 -0.37 28.39
N LEU A 296 0.21 -0.06 28.13
CA LEU A 296 -0.20 0.99 27.21
C LEU A 296 0.22 2.38 27.72
N VAL A 297 0.03 2.66 29.02
CA VAL A 297 0.47 3.90 29.66
C VAL A 297 1.98 4.07 29.55
N ARG A 298 2.75 3.01 29.81
CA ARG A 298 4.22 3.03 29.65
C ARG A 298 4.61 3.38 28.22
N GLY A 299 3.98 2.78 27.22
CA GLY A 299 4.25 3.09 25.82
C GLY A 299 3.86 4.52 25.43
N GLY A 300 2.71 5.01 25.90
CA GLY A 300 2.27 6.39 25.66
C GLY A 300 3.20 7.43 26.29
N LYS A 301 3.67 7.20 27.53
CA LYS A 301 4.68 8.04 28.19
C LYS A 301 6.01 8.03 27.43
N ALA A 302 6.48 6.86 27.00
CA ALA A 302 7.70 6.74 26.19
C ALA A 302 7.61 7.50 24.86
N LEU A 303 6.48 7.41 24.15
CA LEU A 303 6.26 8.17 22.90
C LEU A 303 6.26 9.68 23.15
N SER A 304 5.68 10.12 24.27
CA SER A 304 5.68 11.53 24.68
C SER A 304 7.11 12.04 24.92
N GLU A 305 7.94 11.24 25.59
CA GLU A 305 9.36 11.53 25.82
C GLU A 305 10.20 11.50 24.53
N MET A 306 9.84 10.65 23.56
CA MET A 306 10.44 10.62 22.22
C MET A 306 10.06 11.82 21.35
N GLY A 307 9.18 12.70 21.84
CA GLY A 307 8.81 13.95 21.17
C GLY A 307 7.56 13.85 20.29
N ALA A 308 6.73 12.81 20.45
CA ALA A 308 5.44 12.77 19.75
C ALA A 308 4.55 13.96 20.14
N ASP A 309 3.92 14.60 19.15
CA ASP A 309 2.93 15.66 19.39
C ASP A 309 1.53 15.09 19.63
N PHE A 310 1.24 13.93 19.04
CA PHE A 310 0.04 13.13 19.27
C PHE A 310 0.35 11.65 19.00
N ILE A 311 -0.54 10.77 19.47
CA ILE A 311 -0.36 9.32 19.40
C ILE A 311 -1.49 8.67 18.61
N VAL A 312 -1.16 7.64 17.84
CA VAL A 312 -2.09 6.73 17.18
C VAL A 312 -1.80 5.29 17.61
N MET A 313 -2.83 4.46 17.71
CA MET A 313 -2.73 3.11 18.23
C MET A 313 -3.35 2.10 17.24
N PRO A 314 -2.57 1.35 16.43
CA PRO A 314 -3.10 0.37 15.47
C PRO A 314 -3.57 -0.92 16.16
N CYS A 315 -4.58 -0.82 17.02
CA CYS A 315 -5.23 -1.96 17.65
C CYS A 315 -6.67 -1.61 18.08
N ASN A 316 -7.67 -2.14 17.38
CA ASN A 316 -9.07 -1.88 17.70
C ASN A 316 -9.44 -2.31 19.13
N THR A 317 -9.03 -3.51 19.56
CA THR A 317 -9.37 -4.02 20.90
C THR A 317 -8.69 -3.20 22.01
N ALA A 318 -7.53 -2.60 21.77
CA ALA A 318 -6.85 -1.75 22.76
C ALA A 318 -7.61 -0.44 23.03
N HIS A 319 -8.49 0.01 22.12
CA HIS A 319 -9.29 1.21 22.34
C HIS A 319 -10.35 1.04 23.45
N ALA A 320 -10.70 -0.19 23.83
CA ALA A 320 -11.53 -0.45 25.01
C ALA A 320 -10.86 0.01 26.32
N PHE A 321 -9.55 0.25 26.30
CA PHE A 321 -8.75 0.70 27.43
C PHE A 321 -8.41 2.20 27.33
N LEU A 322 -8.83 2.88 26.26
CA LEU A 322 -8.42 4.26 25.95
C LEU A 322 -8.83 5.25 27.06
N GLU A 323 -10.04 5.11 27.61
CA GLU A 323 -10.53 5.95 28.71
C GLU A 323 -9.66 5.84 29.98
N ARG A 324 -9.03 4.67 30.21
CA ARG A 324 -8.10 4.45 31.33
C ARG A 324 -6.68 4.94 31.02
N VAL A 325 -6.28 4.92 29.75
CA VAL A 325 -4.91 5.25 29.31
C VAL A 325 -4.74 6.76 29.10
N GLN A 326 -5.71 7.42 28.46
CA GLN A 326 -5.59 8.83 28.07
C GLN A 326 -5.29 9.79 29.24
N PRO A 327 -5.90 9.65 30.44
CA PRO A 327 -5.60 10.54 31.56
C PRO A 327 -4.14 10.47 32.05
N GLU A 328 -3.46 9.34 31.81
CA GLU A 328 -2.08 9.09 32.22
C GLU A 328 -1.05 9.50 31.17
N VAL A 329 -1.49 9.84 29.95
CA VAL A 329 -0.64 10.17 28.82
C VAL A 329 -0.87 11.63 28.45
N SER A 330 0.18 12.45 28.54
CA SER A 330 0.09 13.90 28.32
C SER A 330 -0.21 14.29 26.88
N LYS A 331 0.04 13.38 25.92
CA LYS A 331 -0.26 13.59 24.51
C LYS A 331 -1.62 13.01 24.15
N PRO A 332 -2.38 13.68 23.26
CA PRO A 332 -3.65 13.19 22.79
C PRO A 332 -3.46 11.89 22.00
N ILE A 333 -4.28 10.89 22.29
CA ILE A 333 -4.32 9.61 21.58
C ILE A 333 -5.55 9.64 20.67
N LEU A 334 -5.32 9.63 19.36
CA LEU A 334 -6.39 9.66 18.37
C LEU A 334 -7.05 8.28 18.24
N SER A 335 -8.38 8.27 18.22
CA SER A 335 -9.19 7.06 18.17
C SER A 335 -9.32 6.50 16.76
N MET A 336 -8.81 5.28 16.56
CA MET A 336 -8.99 4.49 15.33
C MET A 336 -10.45 4.14 15.07
N ILE A 337 -11.22 3.97 16.16
CA ILE A 337 -12.64 3.63 16.10
C ILE A 337 -13.42 4.78 15.48
N ASP A 338 -13.21 5.99 16.02
CA ASP A 338 -13.87 7.19 15.52
C ASP A 338 -13.42 7.50 14.10
N ALA A 339 -12.12 7.35 13.79
CA ALA A 339 -11.59 7.52 12.44
C ALA A 339 -12.31 6.64 11.40
N ALA A 340 -12.52 5.36 11.71
CA ALA A 340 -13.17 4.42 10.82
C ALA A 340 -14.67 4.72 10.65
N VAL A 341 -15.37 5.02 11.75
CA VAL A 341 -16.80 5.40 11.72
C VAL A 341 -17.01 6.70 10.95
N ASP A 342 -16.11 7.67 11.12
CA ASP A 342 -16.06 8.92 10.38
C ASP A 342 -15.98 8.71 8.87
N VAL A 343 -15.12 7.78 8.43
CA VAL A 343 -14.99 7.46 7.00
C VAL A 343 -16.29 6.91 6.46
N VAL A 344 -16.97 6.01 7.18
CA VAL A 344 -18.28 5.50 6.77
C VAL A 344 -19.28 6.64 6.64
N ALA A 345 -19.43 7.45 7.69
CA ALA A 345 -20.40 8.53 7.75
C ALA A 345 -20.19 9.59 6.65
N ARG A 346 -18.94 9.89 6.30
CA ARG A 346 -18.62 10.92 5.30
C ARG A 346 -18.64 10.42 3.86
N THR A 347 -18.25 9.16 3.62
CA THR A 347 -17.99 8.68 2.25
C THR A 347 -19.08 7.77 1.69
N LEU A 348 -19.97 7.24 2.55
CA LEU A 348 -21.02 6.30 2.17
C LEU A 348 -22.42 6.86 2.51
N PRO A 349 -22.88 7.93 1.83
CA PRO A 349 -24.20 8.50 2.08
C PRO A 349 -25.29 7.46 1.80
N GLY A 350 -26.22 7.30 2.74
CA GLY A 350 -27.32 6.34 2.65
C GLY A 350 -27.06 4.99 3.35
N VAL A 351 -25.85 4.73 3.82
CA VAL A 351 -25.59 3.61 4.74
C VAL A 351 -26.20 3.92 6.10
N GLN A 352 -26.97 2.98 6.63
CA GLN A 352 -27.59 3.00 7.96
C GLN A 352 -27.12 1.82 8.82
N ALA A 353 -26.73 0.70 8.20
CA ALA A 353 -26.30 -0.52 8.89
C ALA A 353 -24.90 -0.95 8.43
N VAL A 354 -23.99 -1.13 9.39
CA VAL A 354 -22.55 -1.38 9.15
C VAL A 354 -22.13 -2.69 9.80
N GLY A 355 -21.66 -3.63 8.98
CA GLY A 355 -21.12 -4.91 9.44
C GLY A 355 -19.73 -4.76 10.05
N LEU A 356 -19.51 -5.38 11.21
CA LEU A 356 -18.24 -5.34 11.93
C LEU A 356 -17.51 -6.68 11.84
N LEU A 357 -16.34 -6.69 11.19
CA LEU A 357 -15.42 -7.82 11.24
C LEU A 357 -14.35 -7.50 12.30
N ALA A 358 -14.51 -8.01 13.52
CA ALA A 358 -13.66 -7.65 14.66
C ALA A 358 -13.32 -8.86 15.54
N THR A 359 -12.38 -8.70 16.48
CA THR A 359 -12.15 -9.71 17.53
C THR A 359 -13.36 -9.79 18.47
N ARG A 360 -13.50 -10.92 19.18
CA ARG A 360 -14.52 -11.06 20.23
C ARG A 360 -14.40 -9.98 21.31
N GLY A 361 -13.18 -9.63 21.71
CA GLY A 361 -12.95 -8.56 22.69
C GLY A 361 -13.44 -7.21 22.18
N THR A 362 -13.19 -6.87 20.91
CA THR A 362 -13.70 -5.62 20.32
C THR A 362 -15.23 -5.61 20.32
N LEU A 363 -15.88 -6.69 19.88
CA LEU A 363 -17.35 -6.76 19.85
C LEU A 363 -17.94 -6.66 21.26
N ALA A 364 -17.37 -7.37 22.24
CA ALA A 364 -17.86 -7.36 23.62
C ALA A 364 -17.64 -6.02 24.34
N SER A 365 -16.59 -5.27 23.99
CA SER A 365 -16.35 -3.93 24.56
C SER A 365 -17.29 -2.86 24.01
N GLU A 366 -18.03 -3.18 22.95
CA GLU A 366 -18.97 -2.31 22.26
C GLU A 366 -18.39 -0.97 21.76
N VAL A 367 -17.06 -0.85 21.65
CA VAL A 367 -16.41 0.42 21.25
C VAL A 367 -16.88 0.91 19.88
N TYR A 368 -17.02 0.00 18.90
CA TYR A 368 -17.55 0.35 17.58
C TYR A 368 -19.05 0.57 17.59
N GLN A 369 -19.80 -0.24 18.35
CA GLN A 369 -21.25 -0.14 18.43
C GLN A 369 -21.67 1.22 19.01
N ARG A 370 -21.03 1.66 20.10
CA ARG A 370 -21.24 3.00 20.68
C ARG A 370 -20.86 4.11 19.70
N ALA A 371 -19.71 3.99 19.03
CA ALA A 371 -19.25 5.00 18.06
C ALA A 371 -20.17 5.13 16.83
N LEU A 372 -20.62 4.00 16.28
CA LEU A 372 -21.59 3.96 15.18
C LEU A 372 -22.93 4.56 15.61
N GLN A 373 -23.44 4.17 16.78
CA GLN A 373 -24.70 4.68 17.31
C GLN A 373 -24.67 6.21 17.51
N ALA A 374 -23.54 6.76 17.98
CA ALA A 374 -23.35 8.20 18.11
C ALA A 374 -23.43 8.96 16.77
N ARG A 375 -23.29 8.26 15.64
CA ARG A 375 -23.46 8.80 14.28
C ARG A 375 -24.77 8.38 13.61
N GLY A 376 -25.71 7.81 14.37
CA GLY A 376 -27.00 7.35 13.85
C GLY A 376 -26.89 6.08 13.00
N LEU A 377 -25.78 5.34 13.10
CA LEU A 377 -25.54 4.09 12.38
C LEU A 377 -25.78 2.89 13.30
N VAL A 378 -26.28 1.80 12.72
CA VAL A 378 -26.52 0.53 13.42
C VAL A 378 -25.36 -0.42 13.13
N ALA A 379 -24.82 -1.04 14.17
CA ALA A 379 -23.82 -2.10 14.02
C ALA A 379 -24.50 -3.44 13.75
N VAL A 380 -24.01 -4.17 12.74
CA VAL A 380 -24.36 -5.56 12.45
C VAL A 380 -23.12 -6.41 12.77
N VAL A 381 -23.29 -7.47 13.56
CA VAL A 381 -22.18 -8.33 14.01
C VAL A 381 -22.44 -9.77 13.60
N PRO A 382 -21.40 -10.56 13.31
CA PRO A 382 -21.60 -11.96 12.97
C PRO A 382 -22.22 -12.73 14.13
N ASP A 383 -23.09 -13.71 13.83
CA ASP A 383 -23.51 -14.71 14.83
C ASP A 383 -22.32 -15.44 15.46
N GLU A 384 -22.56 -16.08 16.60
CA GLU A 384 -21.50 -16.69 17.42
C GLU A 384 -20.71 -17.76 16.65
N GLU A 385 -21.38 -18.58 15.84
CA GLU A 385 -20.73 -19.62 15.04
C GLU A 385 -19.80 -19.01 13.99
N THR A 386 -20.30 -18.04 13.22
CA THR A 386 -19.53 -17.34 12.18
C THR A 386 -18.37 -16.55 12.79
N GLN A 387 -18.62 -15.88 13.92
CA GLN A 387 -17.59 -15.15 14.64
C GLN A 387 -16.44 -16.07 15.08
N HIS A 388 -16.77 -17.27 15.57
CA HIS A 388 -15.76 -18.24 16.00
C HIS A 388 -15.04 -18.90 14.81
N ARG A 389 -15.79 -19.51 13.89
CA ARG A 389 -15.26 -20.33 12.80
C ARG A 389 -14.61 -19.52 11.69
N CYS A 390 -15.06 -18.29 11.47
CA CYS A 390 -14.57 -17.46 10.37
C CYS A 390 -13.67 -16.33 10.88
N VAL A 391 -14.24 -15.35 11.60
CA VAL A 391 -13.54 -14.10 11.91
C VAL A 391 -12.38 -14.33 12.89
N ALA A 392 -12.64 -14.98 14.03
CA ALA A 392 -11.61 -15.24 15.04
C ALA A 392 -10.53 -16.22 14.52
N ALA A 393 -10.94 -17.24 13.75
CA ALA A 393 -10.02 -18.17 13.12
C ALA A 393 -9.08 -17.46 12.13
N ALA A 394 -9.62 -16.61 11.26
CA ALA A 394 -8.83 -15.84 10.29
C ALA A 394 -7.86 -14.88 10.98
N ILE A 395 -8.32 -14.13 12.00
CA ILE A 395 -7.45 -13.23 12.77
C ILE A 395 -6.28 -14.00 13.40
N ARG A 396 -6.55 -15.18 13.99
CA ARG A 396 -5.50 -16.03 14.58
C ARG A 396 -4.52 -16.53 13.52
N ALA A 397 -5.02 -16.96 12.36
CA ALA A 397 -4.20 -17.43 11.25
C ALA A 397 -3.25 -16.32 10.75
N VAL A 398 -3.76 -15.10 10.54
CA VAL A 398 -2.93 -13.95 10.13
C VAL A 398 -1.90 -13.59 11.21
N LYS A 399 -2.26 -13.61 12.50
CA LYS A 399 -1.30 -13.39 13.59
C LYS A 399 -0.17 -14.44 13.61
N ALA A 400 -0.46 -15.66 13.16
CA ALA A 400 0.51 -16.73 13.00
C ALA A 400 1.27 -16.67 11.65
N GLY A 401 0.97 -15.70 10.79
CA GLY A 401 1.62 -15.49 9.50
C GLY A 401 0.96 -16.20 8.30
N ASP A 402 -0.21 -16.80 8.46
CA ASP A 402 -0.96 -17.42 7.37
C ASP A 402 -1.83 -16.39 6.64
N THR A 403 -1.40 -16.01 5.44
CA THR A 403 -2.11 -15.09 4.53
C THR A 403 -2.66 -15.81 3.29
N SER A 404 -3.02 -17.08 3.43
CA SER A 404 -3.54 -17.89 2.32
C SER A 404 -4.93 -17.46 1.87
N SER A 405 -5.32 -17.89 0.66
CA SER A 405 -6.67 -17.71 0.14
C SER A 405 -7.74 -18.42 0.99
N ALA A 406 -7.36 -19.47 1.73
CA ALA A 406 -8.24 -20.14 2.69
C ALA A 406 -8.57 -19.20 3.86
N THR A 407 -7.57 -18.49 4.41
CA THR A 407 -7.77 -17.46 5.44
C THR A 407 -8.66 -16.32 4.92
N THR A 408 -8.45 -15.86 3.68
CA THR A 408 -9.33 -14.87 3.05
C THR A 408 -10.77 -15.38 2.91
N ALA A 409 -10.97 -16.63 2.50
CA ALA A 409 -12.28 -17.22 2.28
C ALA A 409 -13.16 -17.23 3.54
N LEU A 410 -12.56 -17.44 4.72
CA LEU A 410 -13.26 -17.33 6.01
C LEU A 410 -13.87 -15.94 6.19
N LEU A 411 -13.11 -14.88 5.91
CA LEU A 411 -13.59 -13.50 6.06
C LEU A 411 -14.62 -13.12 5.00
N VAL A 412 -14.53 -13.68 3.79
CA VAL A 412 -15.55 -13.54 2.74
C VAL A 412 -16.87 -14.19 3.18
N GLU A 413 -16.81 -15.39 3.76
CA GLU A 413 -18.00 -16.08 4.29
C GLU A 413 -18.69 -15.25 5.38
N ALA A 414 -17.93 -14.72 6.34
CA ALA A 414 -18.45 -13.82 7.37
C ALA A 414 -19.05 -12.53 6.77
N SER A 415 -18.40 -11.97 5.75
CA SER A 415 -18.89 -10.78 5.05
C SER A 415 -20.24 -11.02 4.37
N SER A 416 -20.40 -12.17 3.69
CA SER A 416 -21.67 -12.54 3.05
C SER A 416 -22.78 -12.82 4.08
N GLN A 417 -22.45 -13.30 5.28
CA GLN A 417 -23.43 -13.47 6.34
C GLN A 417 -23.89 -12.13 6.91
N LEU A 418 -22.98 -11.18 7.12
CA LEU A 418 -23.31 -9.80 7.51
C LEU A 418 -24.19 -9.12 6.46
N GLU A 419 -23.89 -9.30 5.18
CA GLU A 419 -24.73 -8.80 4.07
C GLU A 419 -26.16 -9.35 4.14
N ARG A 420 -26.33 -10.66 4.36
CA ARG A 420 -27.66 -11.27 4.52
C ARG A 420 -28.41 -10.78 5.76
N GLN A 421 -27.69 -10.30 6.77
CA GLN A 421 -28.27 -9.68 7.98
C GLN A 421 -28.59 -8.19 7.79
N GLY A 422 -28.35 -7.63 6.60
CA GLY A 422 -28.70 -6.26 6.25
C GLY A 422 -27.57 -5.25 6.40
N ALA A 423 -26.31 -5.69 6.60
CA ALA A 423 -25.17 -4.79 6.51
C ALA A 423 -25.07 -4.20 5.09
N GLN A 424 -24.87 -2.89 5.01
CA GLN A 424 -24.74 -2.15 3.75
C GLN A 424 -23.30 -1.70 3.46
N ALA A 425 -22.45 -1.76 4.49
CA ALA A 425 -21.01 -1.56 4.42
C ALA A 425 -20.34 -2.45 5.47
N LEU A 426 -19.03 -2.62 5.37
CA LEU A 426 -18.21 -3.39 6.29
C LEU A 426 -17.10 -2.51 6.86
N ILE A 427 -16.79 -2.69 8.14
CA ILE A 427 -15.54 -2.20 8.73
C ILE A 427 -14.65 -3.41 9.04
N ALA A 428 -13.43 -3.40 8.51
CA ALA A 428 -12.34 -4.27 8.96
C ALA A 428 -11.83 -3.79 10.34
N ALA A 429 -12.59 -4.11 11.39
CA ALA A 429 -12.40 -3.69 12.78
C ALA A 429 -11.39 -4.57 13.54
N CYS A 430 -10.43 -5.16 12.84
CA CYS A 430 -9.21 -5.76 13.38
C CYS A 430 -8.09 -5.51 12.37
N THR A 431 -6.94 -4.99 12.81
CA THR A 431 -5.84 -4.57 11.95
C THR A 431 -5.15 -5.72 11.20
N GLU A 432 -5.42 -6.98 11.59
CA GLU A 432 -4.98 -8.15 10.82
C GLU A 432 -5.90 -8.49 9.64
N ILE A 433 -7.16 -8.06 9.64
CA ILE A 433 -8.11 -8.38 8.57
C ILE A 433 -7.67 -7.78 7.22
N PRO A 434 -7.25 -6.50 7.13
CA PRO A 434 -6.83 -5.92 5.85
C PRO A 434 -5.61 -6.57 5.20
N VAL A 435 -4.83 -7.37 5.94
CA VAL A 435 -3.70 -8.12 5.41
C VAL A 435 -4.17 -9.15 4.37
N VAL A 436 -5.37 -9.71 4.54
CA VAL A 436 -5.91 -10.80 3.71
C VAL A 436 -7.25 -10.47 3.06
N LEU A 437 -7.97 -9.47 3.56
CA LEU A 437 -9.27 -9.04 3.05
C LEU A 437 -9.19 -7.61 2.50
N GLN A 438 -9.34 -7.51 1.19
CA GLN A 438 -9.41 -6.25 0.43
C GLN A 438 -10.76 -6.10 -0.26
N GLN A 439 -11.08 -4.88 -0.70
CA GLN A 439 -12.37 -4.53 -1.32
C GLN A 439 -12.80 -5.49 -2.44
N GLN A 440 -11.88 -6.00 -3.27
CA GLN A 440 -12.24 -6.91 -4.36
C GLN A 440 -12.81 -8.27 -3.93
N HIS A 441 -12.65 -8.64 -2.66
CA HIS A 441 -13.13 -9.93 -2.14
C HIS A 441 -14.57 -9.87 -1.63
N VAL A 442 -15.12 -8.67 -1.44
CA VAL A 442 -16.43 -8.45 -0.82
C VAL A 442 -17.29 -7.53 -1.68
N ALA A 443 -18.60 -7.80 -1.72
CA ALA A 443 -19.55 -7.00 -2.49
C ALA A 443 -19.85 -5.65 -1.82
N LEU A 444 -19.92 -5.64 -0.49
CA LEU A 444 -20.17 -4.44 0.30
C LEU A 444 -18.95 -3.50 0.29
N PRO A 445 -19.15 -2.17 0.34
CA PRO A 445 -18.07 -1.22 0.61
C PRO A 445 -17.32 -1.60 1.89
N LEU A 446 -16.00 -1.68 1.81
CA LEU A 446 -15.13 -2.07 2.91
C LEU A 446 -14.28 -0.90 3.37
N VAL A 447 -14.45 -0.51 4.64
CA VAL A 447 -13.62 0.48 5.32
C VAL A 447 -12.55 -0.22 6.13
N ASP A 448 -11.30 0.06 5.82
CA ASP A 448 -10.15 -0.36 6.60
C ASP A 448 -9.87 0.64 7.72
N ALA A 449 -10.00 0.19 8.98
CA ALA A 449 -9.74 1.02 10.14
C ALA A 449 -8.30 1.55 10.22
N THR A 450 -7.35 0.82 9.65
CA THR A 450 -5.92 1.18 9.59
C THR A 450 -5.67 2.27 8.57
N ASP A 451 -6.32 2.19 7.40
CA ASP A 451 -6.27 3.27 6.41
C ASP A 451 -6.90 4.55 6.96
N ALA A 452 -8.05 4.44 7.62
CA ALA A 452 -8.72 5.56 8.26
C ALA A 452 -7.82 6.24 9.31
N LEU A 453 -7.13 5.45 10.14
CA LEU A 453 -6.18 5.96 11.13
C LEU A 453 -4.95 6.62 10.48
N ALA A 454 -4.42 6.05 9.40
CA ALA A 454 -3.28 6.62 8.67
C ALA A 454 -3.63 8.00 8.07
N VAL A 455 -4.80 8.10 7.42
CA VAL A 455 -5.29 9.37 6.86
C VAL A 455 -5.49 10.40 7.97
N LEU A 456 -6.08 10.01 9.10
CA LEU A 456 -6.25 10.89 10.26
C LEU A 456 -4.90 11.36 10.83
N ALA A 457 -3.91 10.49 10.90
CA ALA A 457 -2.57 10.86 11.38
C ALA A 457 -1.93 11.91 10.48
N VAL A 458 -1.95 11.69 9.16
CA VAL A 458 -1.35 12.62 8.18
C VAL A 458 -2.08 13.96 8.19
N SER A 459 -3.41 13.96 8.20
CA SER A 459 -4.19 15.21 8.23
C SER A 459 -3.96 16.00 9.53
N THR A 460 -3.88 15.32 10.67
CA THR A 460 -3.59 15.95 11.96
C THR A 460 -2.20 16.56 12.00
N ALA A 461 -1.18 15.83 11.52
CA ALA A 461 0.18 16.34 11.46
C ALA A 461 0.28 17.61 10.58
N ARG A 462 -0.37 17.60 9.42
CA ARG A 462 -0.45 18.77 8.52
C ARG A 462 -1.16 19.95 9.15
N HIS A 463 -2.26 19.70 9.86
CA HIS A 463 -2.98 20.74 10.57
C HIS A 463 -2.12 21.39 11.65
N LEU A 464 -1.44 20.59 12.48
CA LEU A 464 -0.52 21.10 13.50
C LEU A 464 0.65 21.91 12.91
N ASP A 465 1.22 21.45 11.80
CA ASP A 465 2.27 22.19 11.08
C ASP A 465 1.76 23.54 10.55
N ALA A 466 0.53 23.59 10.01
CA ALA A 466 -0.09 24.82 9.53
C ALA A 466 -0.38 25.80 10.67
N SER A 467 -0.96 25.31 11.78
CA SER A 467 -1.28 26.10 12.97
C SER A 467 -0.02 26.66 13.65
N ALA A 468 1.06 25.88 13.69
CA ALA A 468 2.36 26.34 14.21
C ALA A 468 2.97 27.46 13.34
N ARG A 469 2.78 27.43 12.02
CA ARG A 469 3.21 28.50 11.10
C ARG A 469 2.34 29.76 11.23
N ALA A 470 1.07 29.61 11.57
CA ALA A 470 0.12 30.71 11.77
C ALA A 470 0.20 31.36 13.16
N GLY A 471 1.06 30.85 14.07
CA GLY A 471 1.29 31.43 15.39
C GLY A 471 0.23 31.13 16.46
N SER A 472 -0.69 30.18 16.21
CA SER A 472 -1.75 29.81 17.14
C SER A 472 -1.94 28.29 17.18
N PRO A 473 -1.39 27.56 18.16
CA PRO A 473 -1.74 26.17 18.35
C PRO A 473 -3.02 26.12 19.20
N GLU A 474 -4.18 26.43 18.61
CA GLU A 474 -5.45 26.11 19.25
C GLU A 474 -5.84 24.68 18.89
N TRP A 475 -5.86 23.84 19.92
CA TRP A 475 -6.26 22.45 19.86
C TRP A 475 -7.78 22.39 20.05
N ASP A 476 -8.53 22.13 18.97
CA ASP A 476 -9.97 21.85 19.08
C ASP A 476 -10.20 20.34 19.26
N THR A 477 -10.30 19.91 20.52
CA THR A 477 -10.72 18.56 20.92
C THR A 477 -12.23 18.39 20.98
N SER A 478 -13.01 19.41 20.61
CA SER A 478 -14.46 19.32 20.71
C SER A 478 -14.96 18.19 19.78
N PRO A 479 -15.96 17.40 20.20
CA PRO A 479 -16.67 16.56 19.26
C PRO A 479 -17.23 17.46 18.14
N VAL A 480 -17.11 17.00 16.89
CA VAL A 480 -17.68 17.67 15.71
C VAL A 480 -19.10 18.15 16.06
N PRO A 481 -19.43 19.45 15.86
CA PRO A 481 -20.73 19.99 16.23
C PRO A 481 -21.86 19.15 15.65
N ARG A 482 -22.89 18.88 16.45
CA ARG A 482 -24.11 18.23 15.95
C ARG A 482 -24.72 19.12 14.87
N VAL A 483 -25.26 18.49 13.83
CA VAL A 483 -25.87 19.15 12.66
C VAL A 483 -27.05 20.07 13.04
N ASP A 484 -27.53 20.02 14.28
CA ASP A 484 -28.72 20.76 14.72
C ASP A 484 -28.44 22.16 15.31
N ASP A 485 -27.19 22.57 15.55
CA ASP A 485 -26.91 23.88 16.16
C ASP A 485 -26.75 25.04 15.14
N ALA A 486 -27.11 24.82 13.87
CA ALA A 486 -27.17 25.86 12.83
C ALA A 486 -28.58 26.40 12.56
N ALA A 487 -29.54 26.14 13.47
CA ALA A 487 -30.89 26.70 13.39
C ALA A 487 -31.43 27.08 14.78
N SER A 488 -30.98 28.21 15.32
CA SER A 488 -31.71 29.04 16.30
C SER A 488 -31.20 30.47 16.26
#